data_AF-A0A956XQW0-F1
#
_entry.id   AF-A0A956XQW0-F1
#
_cell.length_a   1.000
_cell.length_b   1.000
_cell.length_c   1.000
_cell.angle_alpha   90.00
_cell.angle_beta   90.00
_cell.angle_gamma   90.00
#
_symmetry.space_group_name_H-M   'P 1'
#
loop_
_entity.id
_entity.type
_entity.pdbx_description
1 polymer ?
#
loop_
_entity_poly.entity_id
_entity_poly.type
_entity_poly.pdbx_seq_one_letter_code
_entity_poly.pdbx_strand_id
1 'polypeptide(L)' 'MTQEDKKQQFNVYLPPDLIKGVKHASIDTGQSLSLFVEDALRAHIARIREEQTSGDDDT' A
#
# COMPACT_ATOMS: atom_id res chain seq x y z
N MET A 1 11.50 -22.97 -3.35
CA MET A 1 10.54 -21.84 -3.31
C MET A 1 10.63 -21.22 -1.93
N THR A 2 11.29 -20.07 -1.78
CA THR A 2 11.43 -19.36 -0.52
C THR A 2 10.09 -18.72 -0.13
N GLN A 3 9.87 -18.51 1.17
CA GLN A 3 8.59 -18.10 1.75
C GLN A 3 8.15 -16.68 1.34
N GLU A 4 9.05 -15.92 0.72
CA GLU A 4 8.90 -14.50 0.37
C GLU A 4 7.93 -14.23 -0.80
N ASP A 5 7.64 -15.25 -1.63
CA ASP A 5 6.71 -15.12 -2.78
C ASP A 5 5.25 -15.45 -2.43
N LYS A 6 4.96 -15.87 -1.19
CA LYS A 6 3.59 -16.23 -0.79
C LYS A 6 2.80 -14.98 -0.40
N LYS A 7 2.03 -14.46 -1.36
CA LYS A 7 1.01 -13.44 -1.08
C LYS A 7 -0.08 -14.03 -0.18
N GLN A 8 -0.32 -13.39 0.98
CA GLN A 8 -1.40 -13.74 1.89
C GLN A 8 -2.59 -12.78 1.69
N GLN A 9 -3.82 -13.29 1.79
CA GLN A 9 -5.01 -12.46 1.71
C GLN A 9 -5.12 -11.55 2.94
N PHE A 10 -5.40 -10.27 2.69
CA PHE A 10 -5.57 -9.24 3.70
C PHE A 10 -6.90 -8.52 3.46
N ASN A 11 -7.89 -8.77 4.32
CA ASN A 11 -9.22 -8.22 4.19
C ASN A 11 -9.35 -6.95 5.04
N VAL A 12 -9.75 -5.84 4.41
CA VAL A 12 -10.01 -4.56 5.08
C VAL A 12 -11.35 -4.00 4.67
N TYR A 13 -11.96 -3.25 5.58
CA TYR A 13 -13.20 -2.55 5.32
C TYR A 13 -12.90 -1.11 4.94
N LEU A 14 -13.35 -0.72 3.74
CA LEU A 14 -13.17 0.62 3.19
C LEU A 14 -14.54 1.19 2.81
N PRO A 15 -14.69 2.53 2.80
CA PRO A 15 -15.89 3.17 2.27
C PRO A 15 -16.14 2.74 0.81
N PRO A 16 -17.41 2.59 0.39
CA PRO A 16 -17.77 2.08 -0.94
C PRO A 16 -17.21 2.94 -2.08
N ASP A 17 -17.17 4.26 -1.90
CA ASP A 17 -16.63 5.18 -2.91
C ASP A 17 -15.11 5.05 -3.05
N LEU A 18 -14.40 4.77 -1.95
CA LEU A 18 -12.97 4.50 -1.99
C LEU A 18 -12.68 3.18 -2.71
N ILE A 19 -13.48 2.14 -2.47
CA ILE A 19 -13.33 0.85 -3.17
C ILE A 19 -13.46 1.04 -4.69
N LYS A 20 -14.45 1.84 -5.14
CA LYS A 20 -14.62 2.16 -6.57
C LYS A 20 -13.39 2.90 -7.10
N GLY A 21 -12.94 3.94 -6.39
CA GLY A 21 -11.77 4.73 -6.78
C GLY A 21 -10.51 3.88 -6.93
N VAL A 22 -10.21 3.02 -5.95
CA VAL A 22 -9.03 2.12 -5.98
C VAL A 22 -9.12 1.15 -7.15
N LYS A 23 -10.30 0.56 -7.41
CA LYS A 23 -10.49 -0.34 -8.55
C LYS A 23 -10.25 0.37 -9.88
N HIS A 24 -10.83 1.55 -10.06
CA HIS A 24 -10.65 2.33 -11.29
C HIS A 24 -9.18 2.69 -11.50
N ALA A 25 -8.49 3.15 -10.45
CA ALA A 25 -7.08 3.48 -10.49
C ALA A 25 -6.22 2.26 -10.88
N SER A 26 -6.50 1.08 -10.30
CA SER A 26 -5.77 -0.15 -10.67
C SER A 26 -5.95 -0.54 -12.14
N ILE A 27 -7.15 -0.31 -12.71
CA ILE A 27 -7.44 -0.59 -14.12
C ILE A 27 -6.72 0.43 -15.02
N ASP A 28 -6.74 1.71 -14.64
CA ASP A 28 -6.08 2.79 -15.38
C ASP A 28 -4.55 2.59 -15.47
N THR A 29 -3.93 2.11 -14.39
CA THR A 29 -2.50 1.78 -14.38
C THR A 29 -2.17 0.42 -15.02
N GLY A 30 -3.17 -0.34 -15.46
CA GLY A 30 -2.99 -1.68 -16.01
C GLY A 30 -2.48 -2.70 -14.99
N GLN A 31 -2.66 -2.44 -13.70
CA GLN A 31 -2.18 -3.28 -12.60
C GLN A 31 -3.29 -4.15 -12.02
N SER A 32 -2.89 -5.27 -11.41
CA SER A 32 -3.80 -5.99 -10.53
C SER A 32 -4.08 -5.16 -9.27
N LEU A 33 -5.31 -5.23 -8.75
CA LEU A 33 -5.71 -4.53 -7.51
C LEU A 33 -4.75 -4.79 -6.34
N SER A 34 -4.28 -6.04 -6.20
CA SER A 34 -3.32 -6.41 -5.17
C SER A 34 -1.96 -5.71 -5.33
N LEU A 35 -1.47 -5.56 -6.57
CA LEU A 35 -0.22 -4.86 -6.86
C LEU A 35 -0.35 -3.36 -6.62
N PHE A 36 -1.47 -2.77 -7.07
CA PHE A 36 -1.76 -1.35 -6.85
C PHE A 36 -1.83 -1.01 -5.36
N VAL A 37 -2.56 -1.82 -4.58
CA VAL A 37 -2.66 -1.63 -3.13
C VAL A 37 -1.33 -1.88 -2.44
N GLU A 38 -0.55 -2.89 -2.87
CA GLU A 38 0.78 -3.16 -2.34
C GLU A 38 1.72 -1.95 -2.51
N ASP A 39 1.76 -1.36 -3.70
CA ASP A 39 2.58 -0.18 -4.00
C ASP A 39 2.16 1.03 -3.17
N ALA A 40 0.85 1.34 -3.13
CA ALA A 40 0.30 2.44 -2.36
C ALA A 40 0.60 2.30 -0.85
N LEU A 41 0.46 1.10 -0.30
CA LEU A 41 0.77 0.83 1.11
C LEU A 41 2.28 0.93 1.39
N ARG A 42 3.13 0.40 0.51
CA ARG A 42 4.59 0.51 0.67
C ARG A 42 5.04 1.97 0.65
N ALA A 43 4.55 2.76 -0.30
CA ALA A 43 4.85 4.19 -0.38
C ALA A 43 4.36 4.94 0.87
N HIS A 44 3.17 4.63 1.37
CA HIS A 44 2.63 5.25 2.58
C HIS A 44 3.46 4.91 3.83
N ILE A 45 3.84 3.65 3.99
CA ILE A 45 4.70 3.20 5.10
C ILE A 45 6.09 3.83 5.02
N ALA A 46 6.68 3.94 3.83
CA ALA A 46 7.96 4.60 3.62
C ALA A 46 7.90 6.07 4.08
N ARG A 47 6.87 6.81 3.63
CA ARG A 47 6.64 8.21 4.03
C ARG A 47 6.55 8.37 5.55
N ILE A 48 5.78 7.50 6.21
CA ILE A 48 5.65 7.51 7.68
C ILE A 48 7.03 7.30 8.34
N ARG A 49 7.85 6.38 7.84
CA ARG A 49 9.19 6.12 8.40
C ARG A 49 10.15 7.28 8.19
N GLU A 50 10.09 7.95 7.04
CA GLU A 50 10.88 9.16 6.75
C GLU A 50 10.51 10.31 7.70
N GLU A 51 9.22 10.49 7.98
CA GLU A 51 8.73 11.46 8.96
C GLU A 51 9.23 11.15 10.38
N GLN A 52 9.31 9.86 10.75
CA GLN A 52 9.78 9.45 12.07
C GLN A 52 11.29 9.57 12.26
N THR A 53 12.10 9.28 11.23
CA THR A 53 13.57 9.40 11.34
C THR A 53 14.07 10.84 11.35
N SER A 54 13.26 11.79 10.90
CA SER A 54 13.60 13.22 10.87
C SER A 54 13.37 13.93 12.21
N GLY A 55 12.86 13.22 13.24
CA GLY A 55 12.53 13.77 14.55
C GLY A 55 13.44 13.35 15.70
N ASP A 56 14.51 12.59 15.44
CA ASP A 56 15.40 12.02 16.48
C ASP A 56 16.86 12.55 16.45
N ASP A 57 17.16 13.55 15.60
CA ASP A 57 18.48 14.23 15.55
C ASP A 57 18.41 15.61 16.24
N ASP A 58 18.02 15.62 17.52
CA ASP A 58 18.21 16.76 18.45
C ASP A 58 18.18 16.25 19.89
N THR A 59 19.23 15.54 20.34
CA THR A 59 19.65 15.41 21.76
C THR A 59 21.08 14.92 21.85
#